data_AF-A0A957YZ63-F1
#
_entry.id   AF-A0A957YZ63-F1
#
_cell.length_a   1.000
_cell.length_b   1.000
_cell.length_c   1.000
_cell.angle_alpha   90.00
_cell.angle_beta   90.00
_cell.angle_gamma   90.00
#
_symmetry.space_group_name_H-M   'P 1'
#
loop_
_entity.id
_entity.type
_entity.pdbx_description
1 polymer ?
#
loop_
_entity_poly.entity_id
_entity_poly.type
_entity_poly.pdbx_seq_one_letter_code
_entity_poly.pdbx_strand_id
1 'polypeptide(L)'
;AVRRATGEVDPSVLEKLLRDRIGEIQQQLDELQQKHSLLERQKSRLETENHRLQGELQEKLQATRSYIVPKPSLKMVVNHLPRHPVLRYGKRSLSQITHIAVHHTAAPVSLGPLRIAELHVNEDPARGKEAWPGIGYHYFIHADGTIEQTNELETASYHVFQHNHYTVGVAFAGSFMNGRIPTSNQLRVGAHLIAWLMQELHIPLARVWGHREYPENTTVCPGSEWNGGNRWRDLLFERIEQVQEGIGVKNLRHYLLLGTQASGRNNLFTIGDLLPYIERFQPTVGYSLEDAKYAEYVTIVGGEAAISAATEKMLRNHGCHVDRVAGRDPDETLRFLTELVRLQRRFQAFDVDF
;
A
#
# COMPACT_ATOMS: atom_id res chain seq x y z
N ALA A 1 6.66 -65.14 -70.58
CA ALA A 1 6.75 -64.75 -69.16
C ALA A 1 5.33 -64.80 -68.60
N VAL A 2 4.99 -65.63 -67.62
CA VAL A 2 5.24 -65.40 -66.18
C VAL A 2 5.39 -66.75 -65.46
N ARG A 3 6.45 -66.90 -64.66
CA ARG A 3 6.65 -68.02 -63.73
C ARG A 3 5.71 -67.84 -62.52
N ARG A 4 4.96 -68.89 -62.15
CA ARG A 4 4.42 -69.07 -60.79
C ARG A 4 5.09 -70.31 -60.19
N ALA A 5 5.95 -70.09 -59.21
CA ALA A 5 6.48 -71.14 -58.35
C ALA A 5 5.63 -71.17 -57.07
N THR A 6 4.68 -72.09 -57.00
CA THR A 6 3.89 -72.35 -55.79
C THR A 6 4.60 -73.46 -55.02
N GLY A 7 5.39 -73.07 -54.02
CA GLY A 7 5.77 -73.97 -52.93
C GLY A 7 4.61 -74.04 -51.96
N GLU A 8 4.02 -75.22 -51.80
CA GLU A 8 3.10 -75.50 -50.69
C GLU A 8 3.91 -75.45 -49.39
N VAL A 9 3.67 -74.41 -48.58
CA VAL A 9 4.15 -74.38 -47.21
C VAL A 9 3.24 -75.30 -46.41
N ASP A 10 3.82 -76.30 -45.74
CA ASP A 10 3.09 -77.18 -44.83
C ASP A 10 2.29 -76.32 -43.83
N PRO A 11 0.95 -76.42 -43.81
CA PRO A 11 0.09 -75.64 -42.92
C PRO A 11 0.53 -75.70 -41.45
N SER A 12 1.12 -76.84 -41.02
CA SER A 12 1.65 -77.04 -39.67
C SER A 12 2.81 -76.11 -39.32
N VAL A 13 3.68 -75.79 -40.29
CA VAL A 13 4.88 -74.97 -40.07
C VAL A 13 4.51 -73.49 -40.01
N LEU A 14 3.62 -73.05 -40.90
CA LEU A 14 3.09 -71.67 -40.91
C LEU A 14 2.29 -71.37 -39.64
N GLU A 15 1.47 -72.32 -39.19
CA GLU A 15 0.68 -72.17 -37.96
C GLU A 15 1.58 -72.04 -36.72
N LYS A 16 2.67 -72.81 -36.64
CA LYS A 16 3.65 -72.69 -35.57
C LYS A 16 4.33 -71.31 -35.56
N LEU A 17 4.74 -70.83 -36.73
CA LEU A 17 5.39 -69.52 -36.89
C LEU A 17 4.47 -68.36 -36.49
N LEU A 18 3.17 -68.46 -36.81
CA LEU A 18 2.17 -67.50 -36.38
C LEU A 18 1.93 -67.54 -34.88
N ARG A 19 1.89 -68.74 -34.25
CA ARG A 19 1.76 -68.87 -32.79
C ARG A 19 2.97 -68.27 -32.06
N ASP A 20 4.18 -68.50 -32.55
CA ASP A 20 5.40 -67.93 -31.98
C ASP A 20 5.38 -66.39 -32.10
N ARG A 21 4.97 -65.86 -33.26
CA ARG A 21 4.83 -64.41 -33.50
C ARG A 21 3.76 -63.76 -32.62
N ILE A 22 2.64 -64.44 -32.41
CA ILE A 22 1.57 -64.01 -31.50
C ILE A 22 2.13 -63.94 -30.07
N GLY A 23 2.88 -64.97 -29.64
CA GLY A 23 3.53 -64.99 -28.32
C GLY A 23 4.50 -63.82 -28.11
N GLU A 24 5.36 -63.53 -29.10
CA GLU A 24 6.27 -62.37 -29.06
C GLU A 24 5.51 -61.03 -28.93
N ILE A 25 4.43 -60.86 -29.70
CA ILE A 25 3.62 -59.64 -29.68
C ILE A 25 2.89 -59.51 -28.33
N GLN A 26 2.38 -60.61 -27.77
CA GLN A 26 1.77 -60.61 -26.44
C GLN A 26 2.77 -60.15 -25.37
N GLN A 27 4.00 -60.67 -25.41
CA GLN A 27 5.05 -60.29 -24.46
C GLN A 27 5.43 -58.81 -24.58
N GLN A 28 5.56 -58.30 -25.80
CA GLN A 28 5.81 -56.87 -26.04
C GLN A 28 4.66 -55.99 -25.56
N LEU A 29 3.41 -56.44 -25.71
CA LEU A 29 2.24 -55.73 -25.23
C LEU A 29 2.24 -55.63 -23.70
N ASP A 30 2.55 -56.74 -23.01
CA ASP A 30 2.63 -56.78 -21.55
C ASP A 30 3.73 -55.85 -21.01
N GLU A 31 4.91 -55.84 -21.63
CA GLU A 31 6.01 -54.93 -21.29
C GLU A 31 5.63 -53.46 -21.47
N LEU A 32 4.97 -53.13 -22.59
CA LEU A 32 4.49 -51.77 -22.87
C LEU A 32 3.41 -51.33 -21.89
N GLN A 33 2.48 -52.21 -21.52
CA GLN A 33 1.44 -51.94 -20.53
C GLN A 33 2.04 -51.68 -19.15
N GLN A 34 3.03 -52.48 -18.73
CA GLN A 34 3.75 -52.25 -17.47
C GLN A 34 4.47 -50.90 -17.48
N LYS A 35 5.16 -50.57 -18.58
CA LYS A 35 5.86 -49.28 -18.75
C LYS A 35 4.88 -48.09 -18.72
N HIS A 36 3.74 -48.21 -19.38
CA HIS A 36 2.69 -47.20 -19.36
C HIS A 36 2.16 -46.97 -17.93
N SER A 37 1.93 -48.06 -17.17
CA SER A 37 1.47 -47.97 -15.77
C SER A 37 2.49 -47.27 -14.85
N LEU A 38 3.78 -47.41 -15.16
CA LEU A 38 4.85 -46.75 -14.41
C LEU A 38 4.91 -45.26 -14.76
N LEU A 39 4.83 -44.92 -16.04
CA LEU A 39 4.83 -43.54 -16.51
C LEU A 39 3.62 -42.76 -15.99
N GLU A 40 2.43 -43.36 -15.97
CA GLU A 40 1.23 -42.73 -15.37
C GLU A 40 1.42 -42.44 -13.87
N ARG A 41 2.04 -43.37 -13.13
CA ARG A 41 2.38 -43.16 -11.71
C ARG A 41 3.46 -42.10 -11.50
N GLN A 42 4.38 -41.91 -12.45
CA GLN A 42 5.36 -40.81 -12.40
C GLN A 42 4.71 -39.48 -12.74
N LYS A 43 3.87 -39.42 -13.77
CA LYS A 43 3.13 -38.23 -14.19
C LYS A 43 2.26 -37.69 -13.06
N SER A 44 1.45 -38.55 -12.44
CA SER A 44 0.60 -38.15 -11.30
C SER A 44 1.39 -37.59 -10.12
N ARG A 45 2.58 -38.16 -9.83
CA ARG A 45 3.49 -37.64 -8.80
C ARG A 45 4.04 -36.26 -9.16
N LEU A 46 4.48 -36.07 -10.40
CA LEU A 46 4.99 -34.79 -10.88
C LEU A 46 3.92 -33.70 -10.91
N GLU A 47 2.68 -34.04 -11.28
CA GLU A 47 1.54 -33.12 -11.26
C GLU A 47 1.22 -32.64 -9.84
N THR A 48 1.26 -33.56 -8.86
CA THR A 48 1.05 -33.22 -7.44
C THR A 48 2.14 -32.30 -6.92
N GLU A 49 3.40 -32.59 -7.25
CA GLU A 49 4.54 -31.76 -6.83
C GLU A 49 4.51 -30.38 -7.50
N ASN A 50 4.13 -30.30 -8.78
CA ASN A 50 3.98 -29.04 -9.49
C ASN A 50 2.89 -28.18 -8.83
N HIS A 51 1.75 -28.78 -8.48
CA HIS A 51 0.68 -28.08 -7.77
C HIS A 51 1.15 -27.54 -6.41
N ARG A 52 1.91 -28.33 -5.64
CA ARG A 52 2.51 -27.90 -4.36
C ARG A 52 3.46 -26.72 -4.55
N LEU A 53 4.40 -26.83 -5.50
CA LEU A 53 5.38 -25.78 -5.79
C LEU A 53 4.72 -24.49 -6.30
N GLN A 54 3.63 -24.59 -7.07
CA GLN A 54 2.84 -23.44 -7.48
C GLN A 54 2.20 -22.71 -6.29
N GLY A 55 1.67 -23.46 -5.31
CA GLY A 55 1.13 -22.89 -4.07
C GLY A 55 2.20 -22.17 -3.24
N GLU A 56 3.36 -22.80 -3.03
CA GLU A 56 4.48 -22.18 -2.29
C GLU A 56 5.03 -20.93 -2.99
N LEU A 57 5.10 -20.95 -4.33
CA LEU A 57 5.50 -19.81 -5.13
C LEU A 57 4.48 -18.67 -4.99
N GLN A 58 3.18 -18.97 -4.98
CA GLN A 58 2.11 -17.99 -4.85
C GLN A 58 2.11 -17.32 -3.46
N GLU A 59 2.33 -18.09 -2.39
CA GLU A 59 2.50 -17.54 -1.03
C GLU A 59 3.74 -16.64 -0.93
N LYS A 60 4.87 -17.07 -1.50
CA LYS A 60 6.09 -16.25 -1.53
C LYS A 60 5.90 -14.97 -2.34
N LEU A 61 5.22 -15.03 -3.48
CA LEU A 61 4.92 -13.85 -4.31
C LEU A 61 3.97 -12.87 -3.60
N GLN A 62 2.99 -13.36 -2.84
CA GLN A 62 2.16 -12.52 -1.98
C GLN A 62 2.96 -11.85 -0.86
N ALA A 63 3.86 -12.58 -0.20
CA ALA A 63 4.74 -12.02 0.82
C ALA A 63 5.75 -10.99 0.27
N THR A 64 6.08 -11.05 -1.03
CA THR A 64 7.03 -10.13 -1.68
C THR A 64 6.36 -8.88 -2.27
N ARG A 65 5.02 -8.88 -2.44
CA ARG A 65 4.25 -7.69 -2.83
C ARG A 65 3.94 -6.81 -1.61
N SER A 66 4.97 -6.37 -0.89
CA SER A 66 4.79 -5.30 0.10
C SER A 66 4.63 -3.99 -0.67
N TYR A 67 3.50 -3.30 -0.49
CA TYR A 67 3.29 -1.98 -1.06
C TYR A 67 4.40 -1.05 -0.59
N ILE A 68 5.08 -0.39 -1.53
CA ILE A 68 6.11 0.59 -1.20
C ILE A 68 5.39 1.85 -0.74
N VAL A 69 5.51 2.17 0.55
CA VAL A 69 4.90 3.37 1.12
C VAL A 69 5.63 4.59 0.54
N PRO A 70 4.96 5.46 -0.23
CA PRO A 70 5.59 6.63 -0.80
C PRO A 70 5.89 7.63 0.31
N LYS A 71 6.92 8.47 0.11
CA LYS A 71 7.23 9.56 1.04
C LYS A 71 6.04 10.52 1.15
N PRO A 72 5.56 10.84 2.35
CA PRO A 72 4.46 11.79 2.51
C PRO A 72 4.87 13.22 2.13
N SER A 73 3.88 14.02 1.74
CA SER A 73 4.08 15.46 1.55
C SER A 73 4.37 16.11 2.90
N LEU A 74 5.54 16.77 3.02
CA LEU A 74 5.97 17.42 4.25
C LEU A 74 6.79 18.68 3.95
N LYS A 75 6.77 19.63 4.88
CA LYS A 75 7.57 20.87 4.82
C LYS A 75 8.81 20.72 5.70
N MET A 76 9.99 21.04 5.17
CA MET A 76 11.22 21.05 5.95
C MET A 76 11.44 22.42 6.58
N VAL A 77 11.36 22.50 7.92
CA VAL A 77 11.52 23.76 8.66
C VAL A 77 12.71 23.75 9.61
N VAL A 78 13.53 22.69 9.59
CA VAL A 78 14.68 22.44 10.47
C VAL A 78 15.58 23.67 10.66
N ASN A 79 15.84 24.44 9.59
CA ASN A 79 16.73 25.60 9.61
C ASN A 79 16.03 26.94 9.91
N HIS A 80 14.71 26.94 10.05
CA HIS A 80 13.90 28.12 10.32
C HIS A 80 13.38 28.18 11.76
N LEU A 81 13.67 27.15 12.58
CA LEU A 81 13.26 27.10 13.97
C LEU A 81 14.34 27.69 14.90
N PRO A 82 13.95 28.36 15.99
CA PRO A 82 14.84 28.82 17.05
C PRO A 82 15.78 27.72 17.54
N ARG A 83 17.04 28.10 17.73
CA ARG A 83 18.09 27.25 18.31
C ARG A 83 18.83 28.04 19.38
N HIS A 84 19.34 27.34 20.38
CA HIS A 84 20.18 27.97 21.38
C HIS A 84 21.50 28.47 20.74
N PRO A 85 22.01 29.65 21.11
CA PRO A 85 23.23 30.20 20.51
C PRO A 85 24.43 29.25 20.65
N VAL A 86 24.58 28.59 21.81
CA VAL A 86 25.76 27.76 22.11
C VAL A 86 25.50 26.27 22.29
N LEU A 87 24.30 25.85 22.67
CA LEU A 87 24.04 24.44 23.00
C LEU A 87 23.80 23.66 21.70
N ARG A 88 24.29 22.43 21.63
CA ARG A 88 24.17 21.56 20.46
C ARG A 88 23.71 20.18 20.88
N TYR A 89 22.85 19.57 20.06
CA TYR A 89 22.49 18.17 20.23
C TYR A 89 23.64 17.27 19.81
N GLY A 90 23.71 16.08 20.43
CA GLY A 90 24.51 14.99 19.90
C GLY A 90 23.98 14.54 18.53
N LYS A 91 24.84 13.83 17.79
CA LYS A 91 24.48 13.18 16.53
C LYS A 91 24.54 11.66 16.67
N ARG A 92 23.76 10.97 15.87
CA ARG A 92 23.71 9.51 15.74
C ARG A 92 23.60 9.14 14.26
N SER A 93 24.03 7.94 13.91
CA SER A 93 23.80 7.39 12.57
C SER A 93 22.35 6.91 12.40
N LEU A 94 21.86 6.84 11.17
CA LEU A 94 20.50 6.36 10.89
C LEU A 94 20.30 4.91 11.33
N SER A 95 21.32 4.05 11.25
CA SER A 95 21.26 2.64 11.67
C SER A 95 21.11 2.46 13.18
N GLN A 96 21.43 3.48 13.99
CA GLN A 96 21.18 3.46 15.43
C GLN A 96 19.71 3.73 15.76
N ILE A 97 18.93 4.26 14.81
CA ILE A 97 17.51 4.51 15.01
C ILE A 97 16.77 3.19 14.89
N THR A 98 16.13 2.79 15.98
CA THR A 98 15.44 1.49 16.05
C THR A 98 14.00 1.61 16.50
N HIS A 99 13.56 2.79 16.93
CA HIS A 99 12.24 3.02 17.52
C HIS A 99 11.66 4.38 17.08
N ILE A 100 10.33 4.44 17.05
CA ILE A 100 9.57 5.69 16.85
C ILE A 100 8.85 6.00 18.16
N ALA A 101 9.01 7.22 18.66
CA ALA A 101 8.33 7.75 19.83
C ALA A 101 7.18 8.67 19.39
N VAL A 102 5.95 8.29 19.72
CA VAL A 102 4.75 9.08 19.45
C VAL A 102 4.48 10.00 20.64
N HIS A 103 4.32 11.29 20.34
CA HIS A 103 4.06 12.34 21.32
C HIS A 103 2.78 13.10 20.99
N HIS A 104 2.22 13.75 22.01
CA HIS A 104 1.38 14.94 21.83
C HIS A 104 2.15 16.19 22.27
N THR A 105 1.66 17.38 21.95
CA THR A 105 2.29 18.62 22.42
C THR A 105 1.83 19.01 23.82
N ALA A 106 0.75 18.42 24.32
CA ALA A 106 0.05 18.83 25.55
C ALA A 106 -0.34 20.32 25.54
N ALA A 107 -0.46 20.91 24.35
CA ALA A 107 -0.73 22.32 24.13
C ALA A 107 -1.94 22.50 23.21
N PRO A 108 -2.49 23.73 23.09
CA PRO A 108 -3.53 24.02 22.10
C PRO A 108 -3.06 23.64 20.69
N VAL A 109 -3.99 23.18 19.85
CA VAL A 109 -3.70 22.74 18.47
C VAL A 109 -3.15 23.86 17.58
N SER A 110 -3.38 25.12 17.94
CA SER A 110 -2.86 26.31 17.26
C SER A 110 -1.37 26.59 17.56
N LEU A 111 -0.79 25.92 18.56
CA LEU A 111 0.60 26.11 18.93
C LEU A 111 1.52 25.31 17.99
N GLY A 112 2.05 25.99 16.97
CA GLY A 112 2.95 25.39 15.98
C GLY A 112 4.38 25.15 16.49
N PRO A 113 5.23 24.49 15.68
CA PRO A 113 6.58 24.10 16.08
C PRO A 113 7.52 25.28 16.32
N LEU A 114 7.29 26.44 15.70
CA LEU A 114 8.05 27.67 15.98
C LEU A 114 7.99 28.01 17.47
N ARG A 115 6.76 28.12 18.02
CA ARG A 115 6.56 28.47 19.42
C ARG A 115 7.03 27.36 20.36
N ILE A 116 6.89 26.10 19.98
CA ILE A 116 7.44 24.97 20.76
C ILE A 116 8.97 25.02 20.80
N ALA A 117 9.63 25.33 19.67
CA ALA A 117 11.07 25.51 19.62
C ALA A 117 11.52 26.65 20.55
N GLU A 118 10.82 27.80 20.56
CA GLU A 118 11.07 28.90 21.51
C GLU A 118 10.98 28.44 22.97
N LEU A 119 9.95 27.66 23.32
CA LEU A 119 9.79 27.13 24.68
C LEU A 119 10.89 26.12 25.05
N HIS A 120 11.36 25.33 24.08
CA HIS A 120 12.44 24.38 24.33
C HIS A 120 13.81 25.07 24.51
N VAL A 121 14.13 26.08 23.69
CA VAL A 121 15.44 26.75 23.76
C VAL A 121 15.60 27.66 24.98
N ASN A 122 14.49 28.16 25.53
CA ASN A 122 14.53 28.97 26.75
C ASN A 122 14.47 28.10 28.00
N GLU A 123 15.19 28.50 29.05
CA GLU A 123 15.00 27.95 30.39
C GLU A 123 13.65 28.38 30.96
N ASP A 124 13.10 27.55 31.85
CA ASP A 124 11.92 27.89 32.66
C ASP A 124 12.21 27.48 34.11
N PRO A 125 12.82 28.39 34.90
CA PRO A 125 13.18 28.13 36.30
C PRO A 125 11.97 27.79 37.17
N ALA A 126 10.78 28.33 36.85
CA ALA A 126 9.56 28.05 37.59
C ALA A 126 9.11 26.58 37.43
N ARG A 127 9.54 25.91 36.36
CA ARG A 127 9.30 24.49 36.10
C ARG A 127 10.56 23.63 36.26
N GLY A 128 11.68 24.20 36.71
CA GLY A 128 12.96 23.51 36.81
C GLY A 128 13.48 22.99 35.47
N LYS A 129 13.12 23.64 34.35
CA LYS A 129 13.51 23.22 33.00
C LYS A 129 14.72 24.02 32.54
N GLU A 130 15.79 23.33 32.16
CA GLU A 130 16.95 23.92 31.51
C GLU A 130 16.71 24.23 30.03
N ALA A 131 17.51 25.13 29.47
CA ALA A 131 17.53 25.44 28.03
C ALA A 131 17.98 24.22 27.21
N TRP A 132 17.31 23.98 26.07
CA TRP A 132 17.70 22.92 25.13
C TRP A 132 18.38 23.50 23.88
N PRO A 133 19.21 22.72 23.17
CA PRO A 133 19.79 23.15 21.89
C PRO A 133 18.77 23.61 20.82
N GLY A 134 17.55 23.08 20.83
CA GLY A 134 16.51 23.34 19.82
C GLY A 134 15.20 22.65 20.16
N ILE A 135 14.39 22.36 19.14
CA ILE A 135 13.16 21.57 19.29
C ILE A 135 13.45 20.08 19.54
N GLY A 136 12.70 19.47 20.46
CA GLY A 136 12.84 18.06 20.83
C GLY A 136 12.35 17.05 19.79
N TYR A 137 11.40 17.42 18.93
CA TYR A 137 10.76 16.48 17.98
C TYR A 137 11.40 16.53 16.60
N HIS A 138 11.30 15.43 15.85
CA HIS A 138 11.80 15.30 14.48
C HIS A 138 10.72 15.67 13.46
N TYR A 139 9.49 15.28 13.77
CA TYR A 139 8.31 15.59 12.96
C TYR A 139 7.19 16.15 13.83
N PHE A 140 6.44 17.07 13.23
CA PHE A 140 5.30 17.73 13.83
C PHE A 140 4.08 17.60 12.91
N ILE A 141 2.95 17.16 13.45
CA ILE A 141 1.70 16.93 12.73
C ILE A 141 0.63 17.89 13.23
N HIS A 142 0.27 18.85 12.39
CA HIS A 142 -0.77 19.82 12.65
C HIS A 142 -2.17 19.20 12.57
N ALA A 143 -3.15 19.85 13.21
CA ALA A 143 -4.54 19.36 13.26
C ALA A 143 -5.21 19.23 11.88
N ASP A 144 -4.77 20.01 10.90
CA ASP A 144 -5.24 20.01 9.52
C ASP A 144 -4.66 18.85 8.67
N GLY A 145 -3.58 18.22 9.14
CA GLY A 145 -2.84 17.19 8.42
C GLY A 145 -1.53 17.67 7.78
N THR A 146 -1.13 18.93 7.98
CA THR A 146 0.20 19.39 7.55
C THR A 146 1.28 18.71 8.37
N ILE A 147 2.30 18.16 7.70
CA ILE A 147 3.50 17.57 8.31
C ILE A 147 4.66 18.54 8.16
N GLU A 148 5.37 18.81 9.26
CA GLU A 148 6.61 19.58 9.25
C GLU A 148 7.76 18.74 9.83
N GLN A 149 8.86 18.63 9.08
CA GLN A 149 10.11 18.09 9.60
C GLN A 149 10.84 19.19 10.35
N THR A 150 10.96 19.01 11.67
CA THR A 150 11.47 20.00 12.61
C THR A 150 12.90 19.71 13.07
N ASN A 151 13.38 18.48 12.87
CA ASN A 151 14.78 18.12 13.13
C ASN A 151 15.29 17.08 12.11
N GLU A 152 16.61 16.99 11.97
CA GLU A 152 17.26 15.92 11.20
C GLU A 152 17.15 14.58 11.94
N LEU A 153 17.04 13.47 11.20
CA LEU A 153 16.93 12.13 11.79
C LEU A 153 18.19 11.74 12.58
N GLU A 154 19.35 12.25 12.19
CA GLU A 154 20.64 12.07 12.85
C GLU A 154 20.77 12.86 14.15
N THR A 155 19.86 13.80 14.44
CA THR A 155 19.91 14.58 15.67
C THR A 155 19.37 13.76 16.85
N ALA A 156 20.20 13.55 17.87
CA ALA A 156 19.77 13.00 19.15
C ALA A 156 19.09 14.09 20.02
N SER A 157 17.93 14.57 19.57
CA SER A 157 17.15 15.62 20.23
C SER A 157 16.52 15.13 21.53
N TYR A 158 16.10 16.04 22.39
CA TYR A 158 15.57 15.70 23.72
C TYR A 158 14.04 15.55 23.67
N HIS A 159 13.53 14.32 23.64
CA HIS A 159 12.08 14.05 23.63
C HIS A 159 11.69 12.84 24.48
N VAL A 160 12.56 11.84 24.64
CA VAL A 160 12.39 10.71 25.56
C VAL A 160 13.63 10.57 26.44
N PHE A 161 13.47 10.74 27.75
CA PHE A 161 14.58 10.64 28.70
C PHE A 161 15.28 9.28 28.57
N GLN A 162 16.62 9.30 28.52
CA GLN A 162 17.53 8.14 28.28
C GLN A 162 17.37 7.36 26.97
N HIS A 163 16.42 7.71 26.11
CA HIS A 163 16.15 6.96 24.88
C HIS A 163 16.32 7.80 23.59
N ASN A 164 16.75 9.05 23.73
CA ASN A 164 17.02 9.95 22.62
C ASN A 164 18.08 9.44 21.63
N HIS A 165 18.94 8.50 21.97
CA HIS A 165 20.03 8.06 21.08
C HIS A 165 19.60 7.04 20.01
N TYR A 166 18.37 6.50 20.09
CA TYR A 166 17.86 5.50 19.13
C TYR A 166 16.41 5.74 18.67
N THR A 167 15.81 6.86 19.08
CA THR A 167 14.38 7.16 18.84
C THR A 167 14.17 8.38 17.94
N VAL A 168 13.20 8.26 17.04
CA VAL A 168 12.64 9.39 16.27
C VAL A 168 11.33 9.84 16.92
N GLY A 169 11.26 11.12 17.29
CA GLY A 169 10.09 11.72 17.92
C GLY A 169 9.10 12.31 16.90
N VAL A 170 7.86 11.81 16.89
CA VAL A 170 6.75 12.28 16.06
C VAL A 170 5.69 12.91 16.98
N ALA A 171 5.51 14.23 16.90
CA ALA A 171 4.58 14.97 17.75
C ALA A 171 3.29 15.32 17.02
N PHE A 172 2.16 14.97 17.63
CA PHE A 172 0.83 15.35 17.19
C PHE A 172 0.39 16.62 17.95
N ALA A 173 0.04 17.67 17.20
CA ALA A 173 -0.41 18.94 17.78
C ALA A 173 -1.72 18.75 18.56
N GLY A 174 -1.71 19.05 19.86
CA GLY A 174 -2.88 18.97 20.71
C GLY A 174 -2.61 18.36 22.09
N SER A 175 -3.70 18.27 22.86
CA SER A 175 -3.74 17.55 24.13
C SER A 175 -4.82 16.46 24.06
N PHE A 176 -4.38 15.21 23.98
CA PHE A 176 -5.23 14.01 23.83
C PHE A 176 -5.52 13.36 25.17
N MET A 177 -6.13 14.16 26.05
CA MET A 177 -6.55 13.75 27.39
C MET A 177 -8.05 14.00 27.54
N ASN A 178 -8.68 13.31 28.50
CA ASN A 178 -10.08 13.53 28.88
C ASN A 178 -11.06 13.36 27.70
N GLY A 179 -10.98 12.23 27.00
CA GLY A 179 -11.85 11.89 25.88
C GLY A 179 -11.49 12.55 24.54
N ARG A 180 -10.39 13.32 24.46
CA ARG A 180 -9.92 13.93 23.22
C ARG A 180 -8.87 13.06 22.53
N ILE A 181 -9.03 12.84 21.23
CA ILE A 181 -8.08 12.11 20.36
C ILE A 181 -7.62 13.01 19.20
N PRO A 182 -6.54 12.65 18.48
CA PRO A 182 -6.14 13.40 17.29
C PRO A 182 -7.24 13.43 16.22
N THR A 183 -7.23 14.46 15.37
CA THR A 183 -8.20 14.56 14.27
C THR A 183 -8.05 13.40 13.28
N SER A 184 -9.10 13.13 12.49
CA SER A 184 -9.02 12.12 11.43
C SER A 184 -7.89 12.41 10.44
N ASN A 185 -7.65 13.69 10.12
CA ASN A 185 -6.53 14.10 9.27
C ASN A 185 -5.19 13.82 9.93
N GLN A 186 -5.01 14.17 11.21
CA GLN A 186 -3.81 13.85 11.97
C GLN A 186 -3.50 12.35 11.96
N LEU A 187 -4.49 11.51 12.27
CA LEU A 187 -4.31 10.06 12.30
C LEU A 187 -3.95 9.51 10.91
N ARG A 188 -4.55 10.04 9.84
CA ARG A 188 -4.27 9.64 8.46
C ARG A 188 -2.83 9.97 8.04
N VAL A 189 -2.43 11.24 8.17
CA VAL A 189 -1.08 11.67 7.75
C VAL A 189 0.01 11.17 8.70
N GLY A 190 -0.33 11.00 9.98
CA GLY A 190 0.56 10.44 10.99
C GLY A 190 0.83 8.96 10.76
N ALA A 191 -0.21 8.18 10.41
CA ALA A 191 -0.03 6.80 10.00
C ALA A 191 0.84 6.70 8.74
N HIS A 192 0.60 7.55 7.74
CA HIS A 192 1.41 7.58 6.51
C HIS A 192 2.87 7.89 6.80
N LEU A 193 3.14 8.91 7.61
CA LEU A 193 4.50 9.25 8.03
C LEU A 193 5.18 8.13 8.80
N ILE A 194 4.50 7.53 9.78
CA ILE A 194 5.08 6.46 10.59
C ILE A 194 5.36 5.22 9.75
N ALA A 195 4.44 4.82 8.88
CA ALA A 195 4.64 3.70 7.95
C ALA A 195 5.83 3.94 7.01
N TRP A 196 5.96 5.16 6.47
CA TRP A 196 7.12 5.54 5.66
C TRP A 196 8.42 5.48 6.47
N LEU A 197 8.46 6.05 7.68
CA LEU A 197 9.64 5.98 8.55
C LEU A 197 10.01 4.54 8.93
N MET A 198 9.02 3.68 9.17
CA MET A 198 9.21 2.26 9.43
C MET A 198 9.89 1.56 8.27
N GLN A 199 9.46 1.86 7.03
CA GLN A 199 10.09 1.35 5.82
C GLN A 199 11.53 1.86 5.67
N GLU A 200 11.75 3.17 5.74
CA GLU A 200 13.08 3.76 5.49
C GLU A 200 14.12 3.35 6.55
N LEU A 201 13.70 3.23 7.81
CA LEU A 201 14.58 2.94 8.95
C LEU A 201 14.54 1.47 9.37
N HIS A 202 13.79 0.62 8.66
CA HIS A 202 13.62 -0.81 8.96
C HIS A 202 13.12 -1.07 10.39
N ILE A 203 12.16 -0.24 10.84
CA ILE A 203 11.59 -0.31 12.19
C ILE A 203 10.29 -1.14 12.13
N PRO A 204 10.17 -2.25 12.88
CA PRO A 204 8.93 -3.01 12.95
C PRO A 204 7.85 -2.26 13.74
N LEU A 205 6.57 -2.51 13.45
CA LEU A 205 5.43 -1.89 14.14
C LEU A 205 5.52 -2.04 15.67
N ALA A 206 6.04 -3.17 16.15
CA ALA A 206 6.26 -3.45 17.57
C ALA A 206 7.21 -2.47 18.29
N ARG A 207 7.97 -1.65 17.55
CA ARG A 207 8.87 -0.60 18.05
C ARG A 207 8.36 0.82 17.81
N VAL A 208 7.09 0.97 17.48
CA VAL A 208 6.37 2.24 17.52
C VAL A 208 5.70 2.37 18.88
N TRP A 209 6.19 3.25 19.73
CA TRP A 209 5.75 3.39 21.12
C TRP A 209 5.28 4.81 21.42
N GLY A 210 4.27 4.95 22.27
CA GLY A 210 3.96 6.22 22.90
C GLY A 210 5.04 6.58 23.93
N HIS A 211 5.30 7.88 24.16
CA HIS A 211 6.33 8.33 25.11
C HIS A 211 6.24 7.64 26.49
N ARG A 212 5.02 7.50 27.03
CA ARG A 212 4.76 6.83 28.32
C ARG A 212 5.11 5.35 28.41
N GLU A 213 5.45 4.72 27.29
CA GLU A 213 5.74 3.29 27.20
C GLU A 213 7.24 3.00 27.28
N TYR A 214 8.06 4.05 27.24
CA TYR A 214 9.48 3.94 27.44
C TYR A 214 9.81 3.78 28.94
N PRO A 215 10.75 2.90 29.30
CA PRO A 215 11.26 2.80 30.67
C PRO A 215 11.70 4.15 31.22
N GLU A 216 11.66 4.32 32.54
CA GLU A 216 12.18 5.52 33.23
C GLU A 216 11.51 6.86 32.86
N ASN A 217 10.39 6.81 32.13
CA ASN A 217 9.62 8.00 31.71
C ASN A 217 8.24 8.01 32.40
N THR A 218 8.10 8.77 33.49
CA THR A 218 6.80 9.01 34.13
C THR A 218 6.07 10.17 33.45
N THR A 219 5.27 9.87 32.43
CA THR A 219 4.55 10.87 31.63
C THR A 219 3.18 10.37 31.20
N VAL A 220 2.25 11.30 30.94
CA VAL A 220 0.94 10.99 30.33
C VAL A 220 1.03 10.97 28.81
N CYS A 221 2.09 11.54 28.23
CA CYS A 221 2.28 11.64 26.78
C CYS A 221 2.28 10.25 26.10
N PRO A 222 1.57 10.03 24.98
CA PRO A 222 0.94 11.03 24.12
C PRO A 222 -0.53 11.31 24.46
N GLY A 223 -0.96 11.03 25.70
CA GLY A 223 -2.30 11.29 26.20
C GLY A 223 -2.85 10.17 27.08
N SER A 224 -3.86 10.49 27.91
CA SER A 224 -4.60 9.46 28.65
C SER A 224 -5.38 8.53 27.71
N GLU A 225 -5.77 9.06 26.55
CA GLU A 225 -6.52 8.33 25.52
C GLU A 225 -5.66 7.39 24.66
N TRP A 226 -4.34 7.31 24.89
CA TRP A 226 -3.42 6.49 24.07
C TRP A 226 -3.76 4.99 24.18
N ASN A 227 -3.57 4.40 25.36
CA ASN A 227 -3.95 3.00 25.67
C ASN A 227 -5.25 2.91 26.48
N GLY A 228 -5.69 4.02 27.08
CA GLY A 228 -6.93 4.11 27.85
C GLY A 228 -8.03 4.84 27.08
N GLY A 229 -9.24 4.86 27.62
CA GLY A 229 -10.36 5.62 27.05
C GLY A 229 -10.65 5.24 25.60
N ASN A 230 -10.52 6.21 24.68
CA ASN A 230 -10.77 6.04 23.25
C ASN A 230 -9.68 5.27 22.49
N ARG A 231 -8.58 4.87 23.15
CA ARG A 231 -7.54 3.97 22.62
C ARG A 231 -7.03 4.37 21.23
N TRP A 232 -6.65 5.65 21.06
CA TRP A 232 -6.25 6.13 19.74
C TRP A 232 -4.94 5.52 19.23
N ARG A 233 -4.18 4.80 20.07
CA ARG A 233 -3.11 3.91 19.62
C ARG A 233 -3.63 2.91 18.59
N ASP A 234 -4.73 2.22 18.89
CA ASP A 234 -5.27 1.19 18.01
C ASP A 234 -5.73 1.80 16.68
N LEU A 235 -6.39 2.96 16.74
CA LEU A 235 -6.83 3.72 15.56
C LEU A 235 -5.66 4.21 14.69
N LEU A 236 -4.49 4.45 15.29
CA LEU A 236 -3.28 4.82 14.56
C LEU A 236 -2.65 3.57 13.93
N PHE A 237 -2.59 2.47 14.68
CA PHE A 237 -1.95 1.21 14.25
C PHE A 237 -2.72 0.56 13.10
N GLU A 238 -4.06 0.50 13.21
CA GLU A 238 -4.94 0.05 12.13
C GLU A 238 -4.69 0.84 10.84
N ARG A 239 -4.52 2.16 10.95
CA ARG A 239 -4.21 3.01 9.79
C ARG A 239 -2.79 2.79 9.26
N ILE A 240 -1.81 2.50 10.12
CA ILE A 240 -0.44 2.19 9.68
C ILE A 240 -0.47 0.90 8.85
N GLU A 241 -1.16 -0.14 9.32
CA GLU A 241 -1.32 -1.41 8.61
C GLU A 241 -2.03 -1.18 7.26
N GLN A 242 -3.13 -0.42 7.26
CA GLN A 242 -3.81 -0.01 6.02
C GLN A 242 -2.86 0.68 5.03
N VAL A 243 -2.02 1.61 5.50
CA VAL A 243 -1.03 2.28 4.66
C VAL A 243 0.01 1.30 4.11
N GLN A 244 0.47 0.34 4.91
CA GLN A 244 1.42 -0.69 4.48
C GLN A 244 0.81 -1.67 3.46
N GLU A 245 -0.52 -1.74 3.39
CA GLU A 245 -1.29 -2.43 2.35
C GLU A 245 -1.66 -1.52 1.17
N GLY A 246 -1.29 -0.24 1.21
CA GLY A 246 -1.59 0.75 0.18
C GLY A 246 -2.97 1.40 0.26
N ILE A 247 -3.73 1.13 1.33
CA ILE A 247 -5.06 1.68 1.55
C ILE A 247 -4.95 3.13 2.05
N GLY A 248 -5.70 4.05 1.42
CA GLY A 248 -5.80 5.44 1.88
C GLY A 248 -4.62 6.36 1.54
N VAL A 249 -3.54 5.83 0.94
CA VAL A 249 -2.45 6.64 0.39
C VAL A 249 -2.74 6.99 -1.07
N LYS A 250 -2.96 8.27 -1.34
CA LYS A 250 -3.33 8.76 -2.67
C LYS A 250 -2.15 9.49 -3.31
N ASN A 251 -1.51 8.88 -4.29
CA ASN A 251 -0.43 9.48 -5.07
C ASN A 251 -0.90 9.97 -6.45
N LEU A 252 -2.11 9.59 -6.86
CA LEU A 252 -2.76 10.09 -8.06
C LEU A 252 -3.87 11.06 -7.65
N ARG A 253 -3.92 12.22 -8.29
CA ARG A 253 -4.94 13.22 -7.96
C ARG A 253 -6.27 12.91 -8.65
N HIS A 254 -6.25 12.56 -9.92
CA HIS A 254 -7.45 12.17 -10.65
C HIS A 254 -7.16 11.03 -11.62
N TYR A 255 -7.91 9.94 -11.51
CA TYR A 255 -7.83 8.78 -12.39
C TYR A 255 -9.16 8.56 -13.13
N LEU A 256 -9.11 8.59 -14.46
CA LEU A 256 -10.22 8.27 -15.34
C LEU A 256 -10.20 6.75 -15.62
N LEU A 257 -11.05 6.00 -14.92
CA LEU A 257 -11.13 4.56 -15.02
C LEU A 257 -12.09 4.16 -16.15
N LEU A 258 -11.53 3.50 -17.17
CA LEU A 258 -12.27 3.08 -18.35
C LEU A 258 -12.78 1.64 -18.20
N GLY A 259 -14.06 1.44 -18.51
CA GLY A 259 -14.68 0.11 -18.51
C GLY A 259 -14.32 -0.72 -19.75
N THR A 260 -14.24 -2.04 -19.58
CA THR A 260 -14.09 -3.02 -20.68
C THR A 260 -15.35 -3.88 -20.80
N GLN A 261 -15.74 -4.25 -22.03
CA GLN A 261 -16.86 -5.18 -22.24
C GLN A 261 -16.48 -6.63 -21.85
N ALA A 262 -17.45 -7.37 -21.29
CA ALA A 262 -17.27 -8.73 -20.77
C ALA A 262 -16.81 -9.79 -21.80
N SER A 263 -16.93 -9.50 -23.11
CA SER A 263 -16.49 -10.38 -24.20
C SER A 263 -15.00 -10.22 -24.58
N GLY A 264 -14.23 -9.43 -23.82
CA GLY A 264 -12.79 -9.62 -23.69
C GLY A 264 -11.87 -9.03 -24.75
N ARG A 265 -12.34 -8.20 -25.71
CA ARG A 265 -11.41 -7.53 -26.66
C ARG A 265 -11.77 -6.11 -27.14
N ASN A 266 -12.93 -5.55 -26.81
CA ASN A 266 -13.28 -4.20 -27.27
C ASN A 266 -13.33 -3.21 -26.10
N ASN A 267 -12.42 -2.23 -26.15
CA ASN A 267 -12.50 -1.05 -25.30
C ASN A 267 -13.79 -0.29 -25.64
N LEU A 268 -14.58 0.06 -24.63
CA LEU A 268 -15.82 0.83 -24.82
C LEU A 268 -15.56 2.24 -25.35
N PHE A 269 -14.38 2.78 -25.03
CA PHE A 269 -13.95 4.12 -25.38
C PHE A 269 -12.51 4.05 -25.86
N THR A 270 -12.20 4.78 -26.92
CA THR A 270 -10.83 5.00 -27.38
C THR A 270 -10.25 6.23 -26.68
N ILE A 271 -8.92 6.37 -26.68
CA ILE A 271 -8.27 7.59 -26.18
C ILE A 271 -8.75 8.82 -26.98
N GLY A 272 -8.99 8.66 -28.28
CA GLY A 272 -9.47 9.73 -29.16
C GLY A 272 -10.79 10.34 -28.70
N ASP A 273 -11.73 9.51 -28.27
CA ASP A 273 -13.06 9.94 -27.81
C ASP A 273 -12.98 10.78 -26.52
N LEU A 274 -11.94 10.58 -25.73
CA LEU A 274 -11.73 11.20 -24.43
C LEU A 274 -10.81 12.42 -24.49
N LEU A 275 -10.16 12.68 -25.63
CA LEU A 275 -9.17 13.75 -25.80
C LEU A 275 -9.65 15.12 -25.27
N PRO A 276 -10.87 15.61 -25.56
CA PRO A 276 -11.29 16.92 -25.06
C PRO A 276 -11.31 17.02 -23.53
N TYR A 277 -11.73 15.93 -22.86
CA TYR A 277 -11.74 15.86 -21.40
C TYR A 277 -10.31 15.73 -20.85
N ILE A 278 -9.48 14.92 -21.49
CA ILE A 278 -8.07 14.72 -21.10
C ILE A 278 -7.29 16.03 -21.26
N GLU A 279 -7.42 16.71 -22.39
CA GLU A 279 -6.73 17.99 -22.65
C GLU A 279 -7.11 19.05 -21.62
N ARG A 280 -8.40 19.14 -21.27
CA ARG A 280 -8.90 20.14 -20.32
C ARG A 280 -8.46 19.87 -18.89
N PHE A 281 -8.54 18.63 -18.43
CA PHE A 281 -8.42 18.29 -17.01
C PHE A 281 -7.15 17.52 -16.66
N GLN A 282 -6.41 17.02 -17.65
CA GLN A 282 -5.15 16.26 -17.47
C GLN A 282 -5.25 15.14 -16.40
N PRO A 283 -6.29 14.27 -16.43
CA PRO A 283 -6.33 13.10 -15.56
C PRO A 283 -5.28 12.07 -15.97
N THR A 284 -4.90 11.20 -15.03
CA THR A 284 -4.32 9.91 -15.40
C THR A 284 -5.44 9.03 -15.97
N VAL A 285 -5.21 8.34 -17.09
CA VAL A 285 -6.26 7.54 -17.76
C VAL A 285 -5.81 6.10 -17.84
N GLY A 286 -6.70 5.16 -17.54
CA GLY A 286 -6.39 3.74 -17.73
C GLY A 286 -7.52 2.79 -17.35
N TYR A 287 -7.19 1.51 -17.35
CA TYR A 287 -8.10 0.39 -17.09
C TYR A 287 -7.77 -0.34 -15.76
N SER A 288 -6.72 0.10 -15.06
CA SER A 288 -6.20 -0.59 -13.86
C SER A 288 -7.03 -0.22 -12.63
N LEU A 289 -7.73 -1.21 -12.08
CA LEU A 289 -8.40 -1.05 -10.78
C LEU A 289 -7.40 -0.86 -9.65
N GLU A 290 -6.19 -1.42 -9.76
CA GLU A 290 -5.14 -1.22 -8.77
C GLU A 290 -4.68 0.25 -8.78
N ASP A 291 -4.42 0.84 -9.94
CA ASP A 291 -4.00 2.25 -10.03
C ASP A 291 -5.10 3.18 -9.51
N ALA A 292 -6.36 2.87 -9.86
CA ALA A 292 -7.52 3.64 -9.42
C ALA A 292 -7.67 3.70 -7.88
N LYS A 293 -7.26 2.64 -7.15
CA LYS A 293 -7.28 2.65 -5.67
C LYS A 293 -6.35 3.70 -5.07
N TYR A 294 -5.29 4.09 -5.78
CA TYR A 294 -4.34 5.10 -5.32
C TYR A 294 -4.68 6.52 -5.79
N ALA A 295 -5.84 6.69 -6.43
CA ALA A 295 -6.35 8.00 -6.82
C ALA A 295 -7.24 8.61 -5.74
N GLU A 296 -7.03 9.91 -5.47
CA GLU A 296 -7.90 10.69 -4.59
C GLU A 296 -9.30 10.80 -5.20
N TYR A 297 -9.36 11.13 -6.49
CA TYR A 297 -10.59 11.18 -7.27
C TYR A 297 -10.56 10.14 -8.39
N VAL A 298 -11.64 9.39 -8.56
CA VAL A 298 -11.82 8.43 -9.65
C VAL A 298 -13.08 8.77 -10.42
N THR A 299 -12.96 9.06 -11.72
CA THR A 299 -14.11 9.11 -12.62
C THR A 299 -14.23 7.78 -13.34
N ILE A 300 -15.30 7.04 -13.07
CA ILE A 300 -15.64 5.81 -13.80
C ILE A 300 -16.37 6.21 -15.07
N VAL A 301 -15.86 5.80 -16.23
CA VAL A 301 -16.48 6.03 -17.53
C VAL A 301 -17.21 4.77 -17.99
N GLY A 302 -18.54 4.83 -18.00
CA GLY A 302 -19.42 3.74 -18.40
C GLY A 302 -20.29 3.17 -17.27
N GLY A 303 -21.32 2.43 -17.67
CA GLY A 303 -22.31 1.84 -16.75
C GLY A 303 -21.82 0.62 -15.98
N GLU A 304 -22.69 0.05 -15.15
CA GLU A 304 -22.38 -1.07 -14.26
C GLU A 304 -21.98 -2.36 -14.98
N ALA A 305 -22.43 -2.54 -16.23
CA ALA A 305 -22.03 -3.67 -17.06
C ALA A 305 -20.52 -3.69 -17.38
N ALA A 306 -19.87 -2.52 -17.34
CA ALA A 306 -18.43 -2.38 -17.62
C ALA A 306 -17.60 -2.31 -16.33
N ILE A 307 -18.07 -1.57 -15.33
CA ILE A 307 -17.45 -1.48 -14.00
C ILE A 307 -18.56 -1.60 -12.96
N SER A 308 -18.58 -2.74 -12.25
CA SER A 308 -19.67 -3.09 -11.32
C SER A 308 -19.85 -2.11 -10.16
N ALA A 309 -21.04 -2.08 -9.56
CA ALA A 309 -21.29 -1.36 -8.31
C ALA A 309 -20.40 -1.86 -7.15
N ALA A 310 -20.03 -3.15 -7.14
CA ALA A 310 -19.11 -3.70 -6.16
C ALA A 310 -17.70 -3.11 -6.29
N THR A 311 -17.22 -2.91 -7.52
CA THR A 311 -15.94 -2.25 -7.81
C THR A 311 -15.95 -0.79 -7.38
N GLU A 312 -17.04 -0.07 -7.67
CA GLU A 312 -17.21 1.31 -7.21
C GLU A 312 -17.21 1.41 -5.67
N LYS A 313 -17.96 0.52 -5.00
CA LYS A 313 -17.96 0.44 -3.53
C LYS A 313 -16.57 0.13 -2.98
N MET A 314 -15.83 -0.76 -3.62
CA MET A 314 -14.44 -1.08 -3.26
C MET A 314 -13.54 0.17 -3.35
N LEU A 315 -13.62 0.95 -4.42
CA LEU A 315 -12.84 2.19 -4.57
C LEU A 315 -13.19 3.22 -3.50
N ARG A 316 -14.49 3.39 -3.20
CA ARG A 316 -14.95 4.24 -2.09
C ARG A 316 -14.41 3.77 -0.73
N ASN A 317 -14.42 2.45 -0.49
CA ASN A 317 -13.84 1.86 0.73
C ASN A 317 -12.32 2.05 0.83
N HIS A 318 -11.62 2.12 -0.31
CA HIS A 318 -10.20 2.50 -0.37
C HIS A 318 -9.98 4.03 -0.23
N GLY A 319 -11.04 4.79 0.06
CA GLY A 319 -10.99 6.24 0.27
C GLY A 319 -10.96 7.08 -1.00
N CYS A 320 -11.32 6.52 -2.17
CA CYS A 320 -11.47 7.32 -3.39
C CYS A 320 -12.80 8.11 -3.35
N HIS A 321 -12.76 9.37 -3.79
CA HIS A 321 -13.95 10.11 -4.20
C HIS A 321 -14.35 9.65 -5.61
N VAL A 322 -15.38 8.82 -5.71
CA VAL A 322 -15.80 8.23 -6.98
C VAL A 322 -16.96 9.00 -7.60
N ASP A 323 -16.81 9.38 -8.86
CA ASP A 323 -17.83 9.95 -9.73
C ASP A 323 -18.07 8.98 -10.90
N ARG A 324 -19.31 8.64 -11.21
CA ARG A 324 -19.62 7.76 -12.34
C ARG A 324 -20.30 8.57 -13.44
N VAL A 325 -19.68 8.58 -14.61
CA VAL A 325 -20.26 9.16 -15.83
C VAL A 325 -20.72 8.01 -16.72
N ALA A 326 -22.04 7.80 -16.76
CA ALA A 326 -22.66 6.73 -17.54
C ALA A 326 -23.96 7.22 -18.18
N GLY A 327 -24.00 7.20 -19.51
CA GLY A 327 -25.23 7.29 -20.29
C GLY A 327 -25.86 5.93 -20.55
N ARG A 328 -27.00 5.90 -21.25
CA ARG A 328 -27.66 4.66 -21.70
C ARG A 328 -26.80 3.88 -22.70
N ASP A 329 -25.94 4.59 -23.43
CA ASP A 329 -25.01 4.06 -24.41
C ASP A 329 -23.66 4.83 -24.37
N PRO A 330 -22.61 4.36 -25.08
CA PRO A 330 -21.33 5.05 -25.13
C PRO A 330 -21.41 6.48 -25.66
N ASP A 331 -22.25 6.76 -26.65
CA ASP A 331 -22.39 8.10 -27.25
C ASP A 331 -22.96 9.12 -26.24
N GLU A 332 -23.95 8.71 -25.45
CA GLU A 332 -24.52 9.53 -24.38
C GLU A 332 -23.50 9.77 -23.26
N THR A 333 -22.68 8.77 -22.94
CA THR A 333 -21.59 8.92 -21.98
C THR A 333 -20.57 9.97 -22.44
N LEU A 334 -20.20 9.95 -23.73
CA LEU A 334 -19.29 10.95 -24.31
C LEU A 334 -19.91 12.36 -24.33
N ARG A 335 -21.23 12.48 -24.59
CA ARG A 335 -21.94 13.76 -24.48
C ARG A 335 -21.86 14.33 -23.07
N PHE A 336 -22.00 13.50 -22.03
CA PHE A 336 -21.85 13.97 -20.64
C PHE A 336 -20.43 14.44 -20.32
N LEU A 337 -19.40 13.74 -20.78
CA LEU A 337 -18.01 14.20 -20.60
C LEU A 337 -17.75 15.52 -21.36
N THR A 338 -18.30 15.66 -22.56
CA THR A 338 -18.20 16.90 -23.35
C THR A 338 -18.89 18.07 -22.64
N GLU A 339 -20.04 17.83 -22.04
CA GLU A 339 -20.77 18.86 -21.28
C GLU A 339 -20.00 19.30 -20.02
N LEU A 340 -19.35 18.36 -19.33
CA LEU A 340 -18.45 18.69 -18.22
C LEU A 340 -17.31 19.62 -18.64
N VAL A 341 -16.68 19.34 -19.79
CA VAL A 341 -15.64 20.22 -20.37
C VAL A 341 -16.21 21.60 -20.68
N ARG A 342 -17.39 21.68 -21.33
CA ARG A 342 -18.06 22.93 -21.68
C ARG A 342 -18.38 23.79 -20.46
N LEU A 343 -18.84 23.15 -19.38
CA LEU A 343 -19.15 23.79 -18.10
C LEU A 343 -17.91 24.07 -17.25
N GLN A 344 -16.72 23.67 -17.70
CA GLN A 344 -15.47 23.69 -16.94
C GLN A 344 -15.55 22.95 -15.60
N ARG A 345 -16.45 21.96 -15.49
CA ARG A 345 -16.61 21.14 -14.30
C ARG A 345 -15.87 19.83 -14.49
N ARG A 346 -14.97 19.49 -13.58
CA ARG A 346 -14.22 18.23 -13.64
C ARG A 346 -15.11 17.02 -13.34
N PHE A 347 -16.02 17.14 -12.37
CA PHE A 347 -16.88 16.03 -11.91
C PHE A 347 -18.36 16.40 -11.96
N GLN A 348 -19.23 15.40 -12.08
CA GLN A 348 -20.69 15.57 -12.01
C GLN A 348 -21.16 15.77 -10.57
N ALA A 349 -20.70 14.90 -9.67
CA ALA A 349 -21.24 14.80 -8.31
C ALA A 349 -20.63 15.77 -7.29
N PHE A 350 -19.49 16.39 -7.57
CA PHE A 350 -18.81 17.27 -6.62
C PHE A 350 -18.05 18.41 -7.32
N ASP A 351 -17.84 19.50 -6.59
CA ASP A 351 -17.05 20.65 -7.02
C ASP A 351 -15.81 20.75 -6.13
N VAL A 352 -14.64 20.82 -6.76
CA VAL A 352 -13.35 20.68 -6.10
C VAL A 352 -12.32 21.55 -6.79
N ASP A 353 -11.55 22.28 -5.99
CA ASP A 353 -10.51 23.17 -6.49
C ASP A 353 -9.31 22.32 -6.95
N PHE A 354 -9.12 22.25 -8.26
CA PHE A 354 -8.07 21.49 -8.92
C PHE A 354 -6.96 22.39 -9.46
#